data_AF-A0A833SLB9-F1
#
_entry.id   AF-A0A833SLB9-F1
#
_cell.length_a   1.000
_cell.length_b   1.000
_cell.length_c   1.000
_cell.angle_alpha   90.00
_cell.angle_beta   90.00
_cell.angle_gamma   90.00
#
_symmetry.space_group_name_H-M   'P 1'
#
loop_
_entity.id
_entity.type
_entity.pdbx_description
1 polymer ?
#
loop_
_entity_poly.entity_id
_entity_poly.type
_entity_poly.pdbx_seq_one_letter_code
_entity_poly.pdbx_strand_id
1 'polypeptide(L)'
;MPSTFQNFSSLMMIHIFNSTITSWDLDSSISSSKHTRLVAILLRNIQMAEIPVGLRQPLPRILKTIRISGSTLSELPHDLPARWSGLAVLAIEDSKLKIIPPDFFAMKVVVLSLMGNYIERISADASVPSNTVILQLRLNRNPLNELPASLMGPNSLIVSFNVQNTSLSTFPTWVETQTKVVWAYDTPFCKSFLPAPAPSSSTVKCFDPGTSIREPNLPVELFEQLYAIH
;
A
#
# COMPACT_ATOMS: atom_id res chain seq x y z
N MET A 1 -22.95 5.41 -4.54
CA MET A 1 -23.16 5.25 -3.09
C MET A 1 -24.34 6.12 -2.73
N PRO A 2 -25.44 5.60 -2.18
CA PRO A 2 -26.62 6.40 -1.90
C PRO A 2 -26.42 7.28 -0.66
N SER A 3 -27.09 8.43 -0.59
CA SER A 3 -27.02 9.35 0.56
C SER A 3 -27.56 8.74 1.86
N THR A 4 -28.45 7.74 1.78
CA THR A 4 -28.90 6.94 2.92
C THR A 4 -27.77 6.25 3.66
N PHE A 5 -26.59 6.10 3.03
CA PHE A 5 -25.37 5.65 3.67
C PHE A 5 -25.05 6.40 4.97
N GLN A 6 -25.36 7.70 5.04
CA GLN A 6 -25.13 8.54 6.23
C GLN A 6 -25.87 8.06 7.49
N ASN A 7 -26.86 7.17 7.35
CA ASN A 7 -27.63 6.65 8.47
C ASN A 7 -26.95 5.46 9.17
N PHE A 8 -25.92 4.86 8.59
CA PHE A 8 -25.24 3.70 9.17
C PHE A 8 -24.19 4.11 10.22
N SER A 9 -24.64 4.68 11.34
CA SER A 9 -23.74 5.21 12.38
C SER A 9 -22.95 4.16 13.15
N SER A 10 -23.47 2.92 13.19
CA SER A 10 -22.80 1.77 13.81
C SER A 10 -21.92 0.98 12.84
N LEU A 11 -21.74 1.44 11.61
CA LEU A 11 -20.98 0.71 10.59
C LEU A 11 -19.52 0.56 11.02
N MET A 12 -19.05 -0.69 11.06
CA MET A 12 -17.67 -1.01 11.43
C MET A 12 -16.76 -1.23 10.23
N MET A 13 -17.31 -1.78 9.15
CA MET A 13 -16.53 -2.13 7.97
C MET A 13 -17.35 -1.88 6.71
N ILE A 14 -16.70 -1.34 5.69
CA ILE A 14 -17.22 -1.30 4.33
C ILE A 14 -16.46 -2.34 3.54
N HIS A 15 -17.20 -3.24 2.90
CA HIS A 15 -16.63 -4.18 1.96
C HIS A 15 -17.42 -4.11 0.66
N ILE A 16 -16.74 -3.75 -0.43
CA ILE A 16 -17.29 -3.78 -1.79
C ILE A 16 -16.42 -4.71 -2.64
N PHE A 17 -17.03 -5.74 -3.21
CA PHE A 17 -16.37 -6.75 -4.02
C PHE A 17 -17.00 -6.86 -5.40
N ASN A 18 -16.17 -7.02 -6.43
CA ASN A 18 -16.58 -7.34 -7.80
C ASN A 18 -17.72 -6.43 -8.31
N SER A 19 -17.50 -5.13 -8.19
CA SER A 19 -18.53 -4.10 -8.41
C SER A 19 -17.99 -2.91 -9.19
N THR A 20 -18.89 -2.18 -9.84
CA THR A 20 -18.54 -0.90 -10.48
C THR A 20 -19.00 0.25 -9.59
N ILE A 21 -18.08 1.12 -9.17
CA ILE A 21 -18.42 2.32 -8.41
C ILE A 21 -18.69 3.43 -9.41
N THR A 22 -19.96 3.60 -9.77
CA THR A 22 -20.41 4.62 -10.73
C THR A 22 -20.46 6.02 -10.11
N SER A 23 -20.84 6.11 -8.83
CA SER A 23 -20.82 7.34 -8.06
C SER A 23 -20.53 7.07 -6.59
N TRP A 24 -19.87 8.01 -5.93
CA TRP A 24 -19.75 8.07 -4.47
C TRP A 24 -19.39 9.51 -4.13
N ASP A 25 -20.44 10.29 -3.95
CA ASP A 25 -20.40 11.74 -3.97
C ASP A 25 -20.27 12.32 -2.55
N LEU A 26 -20.31 13.65 -2.45
CA LEU A 26 -20.09 14.35 -1.19
C LEU A 26 -21.17 14.09 -0.14
N ASP A 27 -22.43 13.96 -0.56
CA ASP A 27 -23.58 13.68 0.30
C ASP A 27 -23.56 12.27 0.91
N SER A 28 -22.84 11.35 0.27
CA SER A 28 -22.58 9.98 0.70
C SER A 28 -21.14 9.80 1.22
N SER A 29 -20.45 10.90 1.55
CA SER A 29 -19.07 10.85 2.05
C SER A 29 -18.92 10.15 3.39
N ILE A 30 -17.77 9.51 3.58
CA ILE A 30 -17.38 9.04 4.91
C ILE A 30 -17.06 10.26 5.76
N SER A 31 -17.59 10.28 6.97
CA SER A 31 -17.54 11.44 7.87
C SER A 31 -17.31 11.00 9.30
N SER A 32 -16.47 11.76 10.01
CA SER A 32 -16.14 11.55 11.42
C SER A 32 -17.35 11.67 12.36
N SER A 33 -18.37 12.46 12.00
CA SER A 33 -19.56 12.65 12.85
C SER A 33 -20.61 11.57 12.67
N LYS A 34 -20.64 10.91 11.51
CA LYS A 34 -21.62 9.88 11.18
C LYS A 34 -21.06 8.47 11.37
N HIS A 35 -19.85 8.22 10.87
CA HIS A 35 -19.24 6.89 10.82
C HIS A 35 -18.23 6.71 11.97
N THR A 36 -18.70 6.87 13.21
CA THR A 36 -17.86 6.92 14.42
C THR A 36 -17.26 5.58 14.83
N ARG A 37 -17.71 4.48 14.21
CA ARG A 37 -17.24 3.12 14.47
C ARG A 37 -16.54 2.46 13.28
N LEU A 38 -16.37 3.18 12.17
CA LEU A 38 -15.83 2.62 10.93
C LEU A 38 -14.32 2.41 11.05
N VAL A 39 -13.89 1.15 11.14
CA VAL A 39 -12.49 0.75 11.33
C VAL A 39 -11.79 0.33 10.04
N ALA A 40 -12.54 -0.14 9.03
CA ALA A 40 -11.95 -0.63 7.78
C ALA A 40 -12.80 -0.36 6.53
N ILE A 41 -12.12 -0.09 5.42
CA ILE A 41 -12.69 -0.01 4.08
C ILE A 41 -11.90 -0.96 3.20
N LEU A 42 -12.57 -1.94 2.62
CA LEU A 42 -11.99 -2.99 1.79
C LEU A 42 -12.70 -2.96 0.44
N LEU A 43 -11.99 -2.56 -0.60
CA LEU A 43 -12.50 -2.50 -1.96
C LEU A 43 -11.70 -3.47 -2.81
N ARG A 44 -12.34 -4.46 -3.41
CA ARG A 44 -11.65 -5.48 -4.20
C ARG A 44 -12.35 -5.74 -5.52
N ASN A 45 -11.58 -5.88 -6.59
CA ASN A 45 -12.09 -6.11 -7.95
C ASN A 45 -13.13 -5.03 -8.32
N ILE A 46 -12.76 -3.76 -8.11
CA ILE A 46 -13.65 -2.63 -8.35
C ILE A 46 -13.26 -1.86 -9.61
N GLN A 47 -14.24 -1.57 -10.47
CA GLN A 47 -14.06 -0.61 -11.56
C GLN A 47 -14.19 0.81 -10.99
N MET A 48 -13.04 1.46 -10.80
CA MET A 48 -12.90 2.78 -10.18
C MET A 48 -11.60 3.42 -10.69
N ALA A 49 -11.70 4.42 -11.56
CA ALA A 49 -10.54 5.06 -12.20
C ALA A 49 -9.83 6.08 -11.29
N GLU A 50 -10.57 6.66 -10.34
CA GLU A 50 -10.12 7.68 -9.40
C GLU A 50 -10.70 7.42 -8.01
N ILE A 51 -10.05 7.95 -6.96
CA ILE A 51 -10.63 7.93 -5.62
C ILE A 51 -11.89 8.82 -5.59
N PRO A 52 -13.08 8.27 -5.26
CA PRO A 52 -14.33 9.01 -5.32
C PRO A 52 -14.38 10.15 -4.30
N VAL A 53 -15.18 11.18 -4.60
CA VAL A 53 -15.35 12.38 -3.74
C VAL A 53 -15.68 12.01 -2.30
N GLY A 54 -16.54 11.02 -2.10
CA GLY A 54 -16.96 10.55 -0.78
C GLY A 54 -15.85 9.89 0.05
N LEU A 55 -14.78 9.41 -0.59
CA LEU A 55 -13.56 8.89 0.06
C LEU A 55 -12.42 9.92 0.14
N ARG A 56 -12.58 11.08 -0.48
CA ARG A 56 -11.60 12.17 -0.40
C ARG A 56 -11.80 13.05 0.83
N GLN A 57 -12.86 12.92 1.62
CA GLN A 57 -13.02 13.75 2.81
C GLN A 57 -12.07 13.31 3.94
N PRO A 58 -11.75 14.17 4.92
CA PRO A 58 -11.02 13.76 6.11
C PRO A 58 -11.70 12.59 6.81
N LEU A 59 -10.99 11.46 6.92
CA LEU A 59 -11.56 10.21 7.42
C LEU A 59 -11.61 10.17 8.95
N PRO A 60 -12.55 9.39 9.54
CA PRO A 60 -12.61 9.18 10.98
C PRO A 60 -11.26 8.66 11.52
N ARG A 61 -10.75 9.24 12.61
CA ARG A 61 -9.47 8.81 13.23
C ARG A 61 -9.46 7.35 13.72
N ILE A 62 -10.65 6.78 13.93
CA ILE A 62 -10.86 5.39 14.30
C ILE A 62 -10.63 4.45 13.11
N LEU A 63 -10.72 4.94 11.87
CA LEU A 63 -10.42 4.17 10.67
C LEU A 63 -8.93 3.81 10.67
N LYS A 64 -8.63 2.51 10.55
CA LYS A 64 -7.26 2.00 10.57
C LYS A 64 -6.84 1.34 9.28
N THR A 65 -7.78 0.89 8.47
CA THR A 65 -7.46 0.10 7.29
C THR A 65 -8.18 0.63 6.08
N ILE A 66 -7.41 0.93 5.03
CA ILE A 66 -7.93 1.08 3.67
C ILE A 66 -7.17 0.09 2.80
N ARG A 67 -7.90 -0.81 2.15
CA ARG A 67 -7.35 -1.69 1.13
C ARG A 67 -8.16 -1.54 -0.16
N ILE A 68 -7.47 -1.25 -1.25
CA ILE A 68 -8.00 -1.18 -2.59
C ILE A 68 -7.17 -2.18 -3.41
N SER A 69 -7.79 -3.21 -3.97
CA SER A 69 -7.09 -4.23 -4.76
C SER A 69 -7.87 -4.58 -6.02
N GLY A 70 -7.17 -4.89 -7.12
CA GLY A 70 -7.82 -5.28 -8.36
C GLY A 70 -8.68 -4.15 -8.94
N SER A 71 -8.12 -2.95 -9.09
CA SER A 71 -8.88 -1.78 -9.56
C SER A 71 -8.32 -1.17 -10.84
N THR A 72 -9.07 -0.26 -11.45
CA THR A 72 -8.60 0.54 -12.59
C THR A 72 -7.95 1.86 -12.17
N LEU A 73 -7.69 2.05 -10.87
CA LEU A 73 -7.14 3.29 -10.31
C LEU A 73 -5.74 3.54 -10.83
N SER A 74 -5.53 4.70 -11.44
CA SER A 74 -4.25 5.04 -12.12
C SER A 74 -3.49 6.20 -11.50
N GLU A 75 -4.17 7.04 -10.72
CA GLU A 75 -3.60 8.22 -10.08
C GLU A 75 -4.16 8.41 -8.67
N LEU A 76 -3.39 9.10 -7.83
CA LEU A 76 -3.77 9.46 -6.46
C LEU A 76 -3.75 10.98 -6.32
N PRO A 77 -4.78 11.61 -5.72
CA PRO A 77 -4.75 13.02 -5.41
C PRO A 77 -3.55 13.38 -4.51
N HIS A 78 -2.87 14.49 -4.80
CA HIS A 78 -1.70 14.94 -4.04
C HIS A 78 -2.01 15.24 -2.57
N ASP A 79 -3.24 15.66 -2.26
CA ASP A 79 -3.69 15.98 -0.92
C ASP A 79 -4.30 14.79 -0.15
N LEU A 80 -4.32 13.60 -0.77
CA LEU A 80 -4.86 12.38 -0.16
C LEU A 80 -4.15 12.00 1.16
N PRO A 81 -2.81 12.10 1.28
CA PRO A 81 -2.11 11.84 2.54
C PRO A 81 -2.61 12.68 3.73
N ALA A 82 -2.99 13.94 3.48
CA ALA A 82 -3.51 14.83 4.52
C ALA A 82 -4.95 14.44 4.94
N ARG A 83 -5.74 13.90 4.01
CA ARG A 83 -7.13 13.46 4.25
C ARG A 83 -7.19 12.07 4.90
N TRP A 84 -6.27 11.17 4.55
CA TRP A 84 -6.19 9.79 5.03
C TRP A 84 -5.26 9.63 6.24
N SER A 85 -5.40 10.53 7.22
CA SER A 85 -4.55 10.53 8.41
C SER A 85 -4.92 9.45 9.43
N GLY A 86 -3.93 8.89 10.12
CA GLY A 86 -4.14 7.99 11.27
C GLY A 86 -4.40 6.51 10.94
N LEU A 87 -4.21 6.11 9.67
CA LEU A 87 -4.27 4.72 9.22
C LEU A 87 -3.13 3.88 9.80
N ALA A 88 -3.41 2.62 10.10
CA ALA A 88 -2.38 1.62 10.39
C ALA A 88 -1.97 0.85 9.13
N VAL A 89 -2.94 0.54 8.26
CA VAL A 89 -2.74 -0.22 7.02
C VAL A 89 -3.30 0.56 5.85
N LEU A 90 -2.44 0.81 4.86
CA LEU A 90 -2.82 1.35 3.57
C LEU A 90 -2.29 0.43 2.47
N ALA A 91 -3.19 -0.20 1.73
CA ALA A 91 -2.85 -1.04 0.60
C ALA A 91 -3.60 -0.57 -0.65
N ILE A 92 -2.87 -0.29 -1.71
CA ILE A 92 -3.43 -0.03 -3.05
C ILE A 92 -2.70 -0.97 -4.01
N GLU A 93 -3.25 -2.16 -4.19
CA GLU A 93 -2.59 -3.30 -4.82
C GLU A 93 -3.24 -3.64 -6.17
N ASP A 94 -2.51 -4.29 -7.05
CA ASP A 94 -3.01 -4.86 -8.31
C ASP A 94 -3.92 -3.88 -9.08
N SER A 95 -3.46 -2.63 -9.19
CA SER A 95 -4.19 -1.53 -9.82
C SER A 95 -3.36 -0.98 -10.99
N LYS A 96 -3.55 0.29 -11.37
CA LYS A 96 -2.87 0.90 -12.53
C LYS A 96 -1.98 2.09 -12.17
N LEU A 97 -1.57 2.20 -10.90
CA LEU A 97 -0.80 3.36 -10.43
C LEU A 97 0.56 3.42 -11.13
N LYS A 98 0.91 4.61 -11.64
CA LYS A 98 2.22 4.88 -12.24
C LYS A 98 3.06 5.84 -11.41
N ILE A 99 2.41 6.80 -10.77
CA ILE A 99 3.03 7.87 -10.00
C ILE A 99 2.48 7.83 -8.58
N ILE A 100 3.38 7.96 -7.60
CA ILE A 100 3.02 8.11 -6.19
C ILE A 100 3.29 9.57 -5.81
N PRO A 101 2.33 10.29 -5.21
CA PRO A 101 2.59 11.60 -4.63
C PRO A 101 3.76 11.53 -3.62
N PRO A 102 4.72 12.47 -3.62
CA PRO A 102 5.86 12.41 -2.69
C PRO A 102 5.46 12.25 -1.22
N ASP A 103 4.41 12.96 -0.81
CA ASP A 103 3.87 12.97 0.55
C ASP A 103 3.24 11.64 1.00
N PHE A 104 3.04 10.68 0.08
CA PHE A 104 2.50 9.36 0.42
C PHE A 104 3.45 8.57 1.33
N PHE A 105 4.76 8.73 1.16
CA PHE A 105 5.77 8.13 2.04
C PHE A 105 5.91 8.87 3.38
N ALA A 106 5.40 10.11 3.47
CA ALA A 106 5.33 10.86 4.73
C ALA A 106 4.21 10.34 5.67
N MET A 107 3.30 9.50 5.16
CA MET A 107 2.22 8.92 5.95
C MET A 107 2.77 7.97 7.02
N LYS A 108 2.34 8.18 8.28
CA LYS A 108 2.72 7.34 9.41
C LYS A 108 1.85 6.08 9.48
N VAL A 109 2.11 5.12 8.59
CA VAL A 109 1.43 3.82 8.54
C VAL A 109 2.35 2.70 9.04
N VAL A 110 1.76 1.62 9.56
CA VAL A 110 2.48 0.41 9.96
C VAL A 110 2.74 -0.48 8.75
N VAL A 111 1.77 -0.56 7.84
CA VAL A 111 1.87 -1.31 6.59
C VAL A 111 1.50 -0.40 5.43
N LEU A 112 2.42 -0.26 4.48
CA LEU A 112 2.20 0.37 3.18
C LEU A 112 2.42 -0.68 2.09
N SER A 113 1.39 -0.93 1.28
CA SER A 113 1.51 -1.79 0.11
C SER A 113 1.05 -1.09 -1.15
N LEU A 114 1.92 -1.07 -2.16
CA LEU A 114 1.64 -0.62 -3.51
C LEU A 114 2.00 -1.73 -4.52
N MET A 115 1.93 -2.99 -4.06
CA MET A 115 2.26 -4.17 -4.85
C MET A 115 1.44 -4.25 -6.15
N GLY A 116 2.03 -4.74 -7.24
CA GLY A 116 1.28 -5.09 -8.44
C GLY A 116 0.75 -3.88 -9.22
N ASN A 117 1.43 -2.74 -9.13
CA ASN A 117 1.12 -1.56 -9.93
C ASN A 117 2.15 -1.38 -11.06
N TYR A 118 2.18 -0.20 -11.68
CA TYR A 118 3.07 0.16 -12.78
C TYR A 118 4.03 1.29 -12.38
N ILE A 119 4.46 1.30 -11.13
CA ILE A 119 5.34 2.34 -10.58
C ILE A 119 6.78 2.09 -11.07
N GLU A 120 7.28 2.97 -11.91
CA GLU A 120 8.65 2.88 -12.45
C GLU A 120 9.69 3.58 -11.58
N ARG A 121 9.27 4.62 -10.84
CA ARG A 121 10.14 5.47 -10.03
C ARG A 121 9.40 6.02 -8.82
N ILE A 122 10.13 6.26 -7.75
CA ILE A 122 9.68 7.05 -6.60
C ILE A 122 10.33 8.44 -6.73
N SER A 123 9.57 9.50 -6.48
CA SER A 123 10.12 10.86 -6.53
C SER A 123 11.29 11.02 -5.55
N ALA A 124 12.31 11.80 -5.93
CA ALA A 124 13.41 12.15 -5.03
C ALA A 124 12.94 13.01 -3.83
N ASP A 125 11.79 13.68 -3.97
CA ASP A 125 11.14 14.45 -2.92
C ASP A 125 10.37 13.57 -1.92
N ALA A 126 10.16 12.29 -2.23
CA ALA A 126 9.51 11.37 -1.31
C ALA A 126 10.40 11.10 -0.11
N SER A 127 9.84 11.17 1.09
CA SER A 127 10.59 10.94 2.32
C SER A 127 9.75 10.27 3.39
N VAL A 128 10.28 9.19 3.95
CA VAL A 128 9.84 8.59 5.20
C VAL A 128 10.36 9.47 6.34
N PRO A 129 9.49 10.01 7.22
CA PRO A 129 9.91 10.98 8.22
C PRO A 129 10.86 10.36 9.26
N SER A 130 11.69 11.20 9.88
CA SER A 130 12.58 10.77 10.96
C SER A 130 11.82 10.08 12.10
N ASN A 131 12.45 9.10 12.74
CA ASN A 131 11.88 8.31 13.85
C ASN A 131 10.59 7.54 13.48
N THR A 132 10.43 7.14 12.22
CA THR A 132 9.28 6.35 11.75
C THR A 132 9.67 4.87 11.65
N VAL A 133 8.80 3.98 12.15
CA VAL A 133 8.94 2.53 11.97
C VAL A 133 7.81 2.03 11.07
N ILE A 134 8.18 1.48 9.93
CA ILE A 134 7.26 0.79 9.01
C ILE A 134 7.49 -0.69 9.18
N LEU A 135 6.46 -1.43 9.59
CA LEU A 135 6.57 -2.88 9.77
C LEU A 135 6.69 -3.59 8.42
N GLN A 136 5.91 -3.16 7.43
CA GLN A 136 5.94 -3.74 6.09
C GLN A 136 5.80 -2.65 5.03
N LEU A 137 6.78 -2.58 4.13
CA LEU A 137 6.70 -1.81 2.89
C LEU A 137 6.74 -2.78 1.72
N ARG A 138 5.75 -2.73 0.84
CA ARG A 138 5.65 -3.63 -0.32
C ARG A 138 5.53 -2.84 -1.61
N LEU A 139 6.53 -3.00 -2.46
CA LEU A 139 6.63 -2.42 -3.80
C LEU A 139 6.86 -3.49 -4.87
N ASN A 140 6.84 -4.78 -4.48
CA ASN A 140 7.05 -5.90 -5.37
C ASN A 140 6.03 -5.92 -6.52
N ARG A 141 6.42 -6.55 -7.63
CA ARG A 141 5.63 -6.57 -8.87
C ARG A 141 5.30 -5.16 -9.39
N ASN A 142 6.29 -4.28 -9.35
CA ASN A 142 6.29 -3.00 -10.05
C ASN A 142 7.53 -2.92 -10.93
N PRO A 143 7.52 -2.21 -12.08
CA PRO A 143 8.70 -1.99 -12.91
C PRO A 143 9.67 -0.95 -12.30
N LEU A 144 9.85 -0.96 -10.97
CA LEU A 144 10.63 0.02 -10.22
C LEU A 144 12.12 -0.13 -10.55
N ASN A 145 12.73 0.94 -11.08
CA ASN A 145 14.10 0.90 -11.59
C ASN A 145 15.15 1.37 -10.57
N GLU A 146 14.76 2.26 -9.67
CA GLU A 146 15.64 2.83 -8.65
C GLU A 146 14.90 3.18 -7.37
N LEU A 147 15.66 3.25 -6.27
CA LEU A 147 15.19 3.77 -4.99
C LEU A 147 15.93 5.07 -4.68
N PRO A 148 15.23 6.16 -4.31
CA PRO A 148 15.89 7.41 -3.93
C PRO A 148 16.80 7.21 -2.73
N ALA A 149 18.02 7.76 -2.81
CA ALA A 149 18.96 7.75 -1.68
C ALA A 149 18.43 8.58 -0.49
N SER A 150 17.58 9.56 -0.76
CA SER A 150 16.92 10.46 0.21
C SER A 150 15.66 9.88 0.86
N LEU A 151 15.22 8.68 0.48
CA LEU A 151 13.90 8.18 0.87
C LEU A 151 13.73 8.04 2.38
N MET A 152 14.78 7.64 3.10
CA MET A 152 14.68 7.35 4.53
C MET A 152 15.22 8.51 5.39
N GLY A 153 14.36 9.04 6.27
CA GLY A 153 14.79 10.02 7.28
C GLY A 153 15.61 9.39 8.41
N PRO A 154 16.38 10.18 9.18
CA PRO A 154 17.16 9.71 10.32
C PRO A 154 16.35 8.87 11.34
N ASN A 155 16.98 7.85 11.91
CA ASN A 155 16.39 6.95 12.92
C ASN A 155 15.07 6.28 12.49
N SER A 156 14.80 6.19 11.19
CA SER A 156 13.67 5.41 10.67
C SER A 156 14.09 3.99 10.33
N LEU A 157 13.14 3.07 10.36
CA LEU A 157 13.36 1.63 10.16
C LEU A 157 12.22 1.01 9.36
N ILE A 158 12.55 0.26 8.30
CA ILE A 158 11.63 -0.68 7.65
C ILE A 158 11.94 -2.08 8.13
N VAL A 159 10.99 -2.72 8.81
CA VAL A 159 11.22 -4.08 9.34
C VAL A 159 11.23 -5.10 8.20
N SER A 160 10.26 -5.07 7.30
CA SER A 160 10.23 -5.95 6.13
C SER A 160 9.98 -5.14 4.87
N PHE A 161 10.93 -5.17 3.93
CA PHE A 161 10.82 -4.49 2.65
C PHE A 161 10.70 -5.51 1.52
N ASN A 162 9.63 -5.45 0.74
CA ASN A 162 9.45 -6.36 -0.40
C ASN A 162 9.55 -5.59 -1.72
N VAL A 163 10.55 -5.93 -2.53
CA VAL A 163 10.83 -5.40 -3.87
C VAL A 163 11.05 -6.53 -4.88
N GLN A 164 10.54 -7.73 -4.59
CA GLN A 164 10.59 -8.86 -5.52
C GLN A 164 9.98 -8.48 -6.87
N ASN A 165 10.53 -9.04 -7.96
CA ASN A 165 10.01 -8.83 -9.32
C ASN A 165 9.93 -7.33 -9.67
N THR A 166 11.00 -6.59 -9.37
CA THR A 166 11.22 -5.21 -9.80
C THR A 166 12.44 -5.12 -10.72
N SER A 167 12.71 -3.94 -11.26
CA SER A 167 13.84 -3.68 -12.16
C SER A 167 15.10 -3.17 -11.42
N LEU A 168 15.14 -3.28 -10.09
CA LEU A 168 16.23 -2.76 -9.26
C LEU A 168 17.55 -3.50 -9.54
N SER A 169 18.58 -2.74 -9.91
CA SER A 169 19.93 -3.27 -10.14
C SER A 169 20.91 -2.97 -8.99
N THR A 170 20.59 -2.00 -8.16
CA THR A 170 21.39 -1.56 -7.01
C THR A 170 20.50 -1.11 -5.86
N PHE A 171 21.08 -0.97 -4.68
CA PHE A 171 20.39 -0.48 -3.49
C PHE A 171 21.15 0.71 -2.87
N PRO A 172 20.45 1.76 -2.43
CA PRO A 172 21.05 2.85 -1.66
C PRO A 172 21.47 2.38 -0.26
N THR A 173 22.37 3.13 0.39
CA THR A 173 22.98 2.76 1.68
C THR A 173 21.98 2.55 2.81
N TRP A 174 20.85 3.26 2.81
CA TRP A 174 19.80 3.08 3.82
C TRP A 174 19.20 1.66 3.82
N VAL A 175 19.30 0.93 2.71
CA VAL A 175 18.80 -0.45 2.65
C VAL A 175 19.53 -1.34 3.65
N GLU A 176 20.83 -1.15 3.82
CA GLU A 176 21.63 -1.93 4.77
C GLU A 176 21.49 -1.40 6.20
N THR A 177 21.37 -0.08 6.38
CA THR A 177 21.41 0.56 7.70
C THR A 177 20.05 0.77 8.34
N GLN A 178 18.97 0.82 7.55
CA GLN A 178 17.61 1.19 7.97
C GLN A 178 16.55 0.16 7.57
N THR A 179 16.95 -1.07 7.23
CA THR A 179 16.01 -2.19 7.07
C THR A 179 16.43 -3.41 7.90
N LYS A 180 15.47 -4.27 8.29
CA LYS A 180 15.79 -5.57 8.92
C LYS A 180 15.89 -6.71 7.91
N VAL A 181 15.00 -6.75 6.92
CA VAL A 181 15.06 -7.71 5.82
C VAL A 181 14.51 -7.09 4.55
N VAL A 182 15.17 -7.37 3.42
CA VAL A 182 14.71 -7.00 2.08
C VAL A 182 14.52 -8.25 1.25
N TRP A 183 13.33 -8.44 0.69
CA TRP A 183 13.03 -9.51 -0.26
C TRP A 183 13.15 -8.95 -1.68
N ALA A 184 14.15 -9.43 -2.43
CA ALA A 184 14.50 -8.89 -3.76
C ALA A 184 14.63 -10.00 -4.83
N TYR A 185 14.01 -11.15 -4.60
CA TYR A 185 13.92 -12.23 -5.60
C TYR A 185 13.49 -11.71 -6.98
N ASP A 186 14.09 -12.28 -8.03
CA ASP A 186 13.82 -11.94 -9.44
C ASP A 186 14.08 -10.45 -9.81
N THR A 187 15.03 -9.81 -9.14
CA THR A 187 15.55 -8.49 -9.54
C THR A 187 16.87 -8.61 -10.32
N PRO A 188 17.24 -7.63 -11.17
CA PRO A 188 18.57 -7.55 -11.76
C PRO A 188 19.71 -7.60 -10.73
N PHE A 189 19.55 -6.95 -9.57
CA PHE A 189 20.50 -7.03 -8.45
C PHE A 189 20.74 -8.49 -8.02
N CYS A 190 19.68 -9.28 -7.83
CA CYS A 190 19.85 -10.67 -7.42
C CYS A 190 20.41 -11.55 -8.54
N LYS A 191 20.09 -11.23 -9.80
CA LYS A 191 20.63 -11.94 -10.97
C LYS A 191 22.13 -11.71 -11.16
N SER A 192 22.70 -10.59 -10.69
CA SER A 192 24.14 -10.33 -10.82
C SER A 192 25.03 -11.25 -10.00
N PHE A 193 24.48 -11.98 -9.03
CA PHE A 193 25.24 -12.97 -8.26
C PHE A 193 25.34 -14.33 -8.97
N LEU A 194 24.48 -14.60 -9.96
CA LEU A 194 24.46 -15.89 -10.65
C LEU A 194 25.77 -16.16 -11.42
N PRO A 195 26.29 -17.40 -11.39
CA PRO A 195 25.67 -18.61 -10.85
C PRO A 195 25.89 -18.84 -9.35
N ALA A 196 26.62 -17.96 -8.67
CA ALA A 196 26.87 -18.06 -7.23
C ALA A 196 25.64 -17.58 -6.41
N PRO A 197 25.41 -18.12 -5.21
CA PRO A 197 24.40 -17.59 -4.32
C PRO A 197 24.84 -16.23 -3.77
N ALA A 198 23.88 -15.31 -3.61
CA ALA A 198 24.11 -14.06 -2.90
C ALA A 198 24.56 -14.33 -1.44
N PRO A 199 25.31 -13.40 -0.81
CA PRO A 199 25.80 -13.59 0.56
C PRO A 199 24.65 -13.85 1.54
N SER A 200 24.73 -14.94 2.30
CA SER A 200 23.69 -15.34 3.27
C SER A 200 23.48 -14.32 4.40
N SER A 201 24.53 -13.58 4.74
CA SER A 201 24.54 -12.51 5.75
C SER A 201 23.98 -11.17 5.27
N SER A 202 23.67 -11.02 3.97
CA SER A 202 23.12 -9.77 3.46
C SER A 202 21.72 -9.50 3.99
N THR A 203 21.41 -8.24 4.27
CA THR A 203 20.04 -7.77 4.56
C THR A 203 19.09 -8.05 3.37
N VAL A 204 19.64 -8.08 2.14
CA VAL A 204 18.92 -8.38 0.91
C VAL A 204 18.91 -9.88 0.63
N LYS A 205 17.72 -10.46 0.56
CA LYS A 205 17.46 -11.87 0.29
C LYS A 205 17.04 -12.06 -1.17
N CYS A 206 17.80 -12.90 -1.87
CA CYS A 206 17.64 -13.18 -3.31
C CYS A 206 16.90 -14.49 -3.62
N PHE A 207 16.16 -15.03 -2.66
CA PHE A 207 15.32 -16.21 -2.83
C PHE A 207 13.86 -15.84 -2.58
N ASP A 208 12.94 -16.60 -3.17
CA ASP A 208 11.52 -16.44 -2.92
C ASP A 208 11.18 -16.98 -1.52
N PRO A 209 10.69 -16.15 -0.57
CA PRO A 209 10.24 -16.62 0.74
C PRO A 209 8.96 -17.48 0.66
N GLY A 210 8.33 -17.60 -0.51
CA GLY A 210 7.05 -18.26 -0.70
C GLY A 210 5.89 -17.45 -0.10
N THR A 211 4.69 -18.03 -0.10
CA THR A 211 3.46 -17.39 0.40
C THR A 211 3.39 -17.30 1.93
N SER A 212 4.42 -17.75 2.65
CA SER A 212 4.41 -17.89 4.12
C SER A 212 4.61 -16.58 4.89
N ILE A 213 4.79 -15.44 4.22
CA ILE A 213 4.71 -14.13 4.88
C ILE A 213 3.22 -13.79 5.05
N ARG A 214 2.53 -14.55 5.93
CA ARG A 214 1.13 -14.35 6.26
C ARG A 214 0.88 -12.88 6.56
N GLU A 215 -0.03 -12.27 5.82
CA GLU A 215 -0.54 -10.95 6.15
C GLU A 215 -1.20 -11.01 7.53
N PRO A 216 -0.72 -10.27 8.54
CA PRO A 216 -1.33 -10.35 9.86
C PRO A 216 -2.74 -9.74 9.92
N ASN A 217 -3.17 -9.00 8.89
CA ASN A 217 -4.38 -8.18 8.93
C ASN A 217 -5.28 -8.41 7.71
N LEU A 218 -6.44 -9.04 7.95
CA LEU A 218 -7.57 -9.22 7.02
C LEU A 218 -7.13 -9.70 5.62
N PRO A 219 -7.04 -11.02 5.39
CA PRO A 219 -6.58 -11.54 4.12
C PRO A 219 -7.66 -11.26 3.07
N VAL A 220 -7.43 -10.22 2.29
CA VAL A 220 -8.26 -9.81 1.15
C VAL A 220 -8.34 -10.96 0.13
N GLU A 221 -7.36 -11.88 0.16
CA GLU A 221 -7.32 -13.13 -0.61
C GLU A 221 -8.46 -14.10 -0.23
N LEU A 222 -8.99 -14.05 1.00
CA LEU A 222 -10.14 -14.85 1.39
C LEU A 222 -11.46 -14.33 0.82
N PHE A 223 -11.47 -13.18 0.14
CA PHE A 223 -12.72 -12.63 -0.41
C PHE A 223 -13.33 -13.52 -1.48
N GLU A 224 -12.51 -14.14 -2.35
CA GLU A 224 -13.02 -15.11 -3.32
C GLU A 224 -13.71 -16.30 -2.63
N GLN A 225 -13.21 -16.73 -1.46
CA GLN A 225 -13.82 -17.80 -0.68
C GLN A 225 -15.10 -17.33 0.05
N LEU A 226 -15.09 -16.11 0.58
CA LEU A 226 -16.23 -15.55 1.32
C LEU A 226 -17.44 -15.22 0.43
N TYR A 227 -17.21 -14.88 -0.83
CA TYR A 227 -18.26 -14.50 -1.79
C TYR A 227 -18.44 -15.53 -2.91
N ALA A 228 -17.87 -16.73 -2.78
CA ALA A 228 -18.15 -17.84 -3.68
C ALA A 228 -19.66 -18.13 -3.64
N ILE A 229 -20.32 -18.03 -4.79
CA ILE A 229 -21.71 -18.46 -4.93
C ILE A 229 -21.67 -19.99 -5.02
N HIS A 230 -22.16 -20.66 -3.97
CA HIS A 230 -22.33 -22.11 -3.91
C HIS A 230 -23.74 -22.52 -4.37
#